data_AF-A0A520I6I9-F1
#
_entry.id   AF-A0A520I6I9-F1
#
_cell.length_a   1.000
_cell.length_b   1.000
_cell.length_c   1.000
_cell.angle_alpha   90.00
_cell.angle_beta   90.00
_cell.angle_gamma   90.00
#
_symmetry.space_group_name_H-M   'P 1'
#
loop_
_entity.id
_entity.type
_entity.pdbx_description
1 polymer ?
#
loop_
_entity_poly.entity_id
_entity_poly.type
_entity_poly.pdbx_seq_one_letter_code
_entity_poly.pdbx_strand_id
1 'polypeptide(L)' 'MNDADPNTLQRFVHAQASTYPTALAEIRRGRKTSHWMWFIFPQLAGLGSSPMAR' A
#
# COMPACT_ATOMS: atom_id res chain seq x y z
N MET A 1 26.38 8.49 -3.03
CA MET A 1 25.92 7.17 -2.59
C MET A 1 25.65 7.21 -1.11
N ASN A 2 24.39 7.44 -0.75
CA ASN A 2 23.88 7.04 0.56
C ASN A 2 22.49 6.45 0.27
N ASP A 3 22.51 5.29 -0.40
CA ASP A 3 21.36 4.56 -0.97
C ASP A 3 20.65 3.70 0.08
N ALA A 4 20.49 4.22 1.29
CA ALA A 4 19.78 3.54 2.36
C ALA A 4 18.90 4.55 3.11
N ASP A 5 17.89 5.08 2.42
CA ASP A 5 16.77 5.70 3.12
C ASP A 5 15.75 4.59 3.43
N PRO A 6 15.65 4.10 4.68
CA PRO A 6 14.67 3.07 5.06
C PRO A 6 13.21 3.53 4.85
N ASN A 7 12.99 4.81 4.51
CA ASN A 7 11.70 5.42 4.26
C ASN A 7 11.32 5.48 2.78
N THR A 8 11.97 4.73 1.89
CA THR A 8 11.77 4.90 0.44
C THR A 8 10.31 4.72 0.05
N LEU A 9 9.68 5.78 -0.45
CA LEU A 9 8.30 5.77 -0.99
C LEU A 9 8.15 4.78 -2.15
N GLN A 10 9.26 4.41 -2.79
CA GLN A 10 9.35 3.40 -3.83
C GLN A 10 8.70 2.06 -3.46
N ARG A 11 8.73 1.68 -2.17
CA ARG A 11 8.10 0.43 -1.71
C ARG A 11 6.59 0.42 -1.96
N PHE A 12 5.93 1.57 -1.83
CA PHE A 12 4.51 1.70 -2.12
C PHE A 12 4.26 1.58 -3.62
N VAL A 13 5.08 2.25 -4.45
CA VAL A 13 4.96 2.19 -5.91
C VAL A 13 5.13 0.76 -6.43
N HIS A 14 6.11 0.02 -5.91
CA HIS A 14 6.33 -1.38 -6.28
C HIS A 14 5.14 -2.28 -5.89
N ALA A 15 4.61 -2.13 -4.67
CA ALA A 15 3.44 -2.90 -4.23
C ALA A 15 2.15 -2.53 -5.01
N GLN A 16 2.03 -1.27 -5.44
CA GLN A 16 0.92 -0.80 -6.25
C GLN A 16 0.95 -1.37 -7.68
N ALA A 17 2.12 -1.72 -8.23
CA ALA A 17 2.24 -2.19 -9.61
C ALA A 17 1.30 -3.35 -9.97
N SER A 18 1.07 -4.27 -9.03
CA SER A 18 0.17 -5.42 -9.22
C SER A 18 -1.24 -5.22 -8.65
N THR A 19 -1.46 -4.21 -7.80
CA THR A 19 -2.71 -4.06 -7.04
C THR A 19 -3.54 -2.84 -7.44
N TYR A 20 -2.93 -1.84 -8.07
CA TYR A 20 -3.58 -0.60 -8.46
C TYR A 20 -4.76 -0.80 -9.43
N PRO A 21 -4.65 -1.61 -10.50
CA PRO A 21 -5.78 -1.83 -11.41
C PRO A 21 -7.00 -2.42 -10.69
N THR A 22 -6.77 -3.39 -9.81
CA THR A 22 -7.82 -3.99 -8.99
C THR A 22 -8.43 -2.94 -8.06
N ALA A 23 -7.60 -2.26 -7.26
CA ALA A 23 -8.05 -1.24 -6.31
C ALA A 23 -8.91 -0.17 -6.98
N LEU A 24 -8.47 0.35 -8.13
CA LEU A 24 -9.22 1.35 -8.89
C LEU A 24 -10.59 0.82 -9.35
N ALA A 25 -10.66 -0.41 -9.85
CA ALA A 25 -11.93 -1.03 -10.23
C ALA A 25 -12.85 -1.22 -9.01
N GLU A 26 -12.31 -1.62 -7.86
CA GLU A 26 -13.07 -1.82 -6.63
C GLU A 26 -13.63 -0.51 -6.05
N ILE A 27 -12.85 0.57 -6.14
CA ILE A 27 -13.26 1.91 -5.72
C ILE A 27 -14.36 2.44 -6.65
N ARG A 28 -14.19 2.29 -7.97
CA ARG A 28 -15.20 2.73 -8.96
C ARG A 28 -16.55 2.03 -8.80
N ARG A 29 -16.56 0.74 -8.42
CA ARG A 29 -17.79 0.01 -8.11
C ARG A 29 -18.31 0.23 -6.67
N GLY A 30 -17.62 1.05 -5.88
CA GLY A 30 -18.03 1.40 -4.51
C GLY A 30 -17.87 0.30 -3.47
N ARG A 31 -17.09 -0.75 -3.73
CA ARG A 31 -16.94 -1.88 -2.78
C ARG A 31 -15.57 -2.55 -2.87
N LYS A 32 -14.77 -2.46 -1.81
CA LYS A 32 -13.51 -3.20 -1.64
C LYS A 32 -13.77 -4.68 -1.35
N THR A 33 -13.10 -5.58 -2.07
CA THR A 33 -13.13 -7.04 -1.85
C THR A 33 -11.73 -7.68 -1.85
N SER A 34 -10.68 -6.97 -2.25
CA SER A 34 -9.31 -7.51 -2.29
C SER A 34 -8.37 -6.85 -1.27
N HIS A 35 -7.15 -7.39 -1.15
CA HIS A 35 -6.13 -6.96 -0.19
C HIS A 35 -5.15 -5.95 -0.80
N TRP A 36 -5.47 -4.66 -0.74
CA TRP A 36 -4.60 -3.59 -1.25
C TRP A 36 -4.53 -2.34 -0.34
N MET A 37 -5.23 -2.34 0.80
CA MET A 37 -5.40 -1.15 1.64
C MET A 37 -4.06 -0.53 2.07
N TRP A 38 -3.12 -1.36 2.55
CA TRP A 38 -1.84 -0.91 3.10
C TRP A 38 -0.97 -0.12 2.11
N PHE A 39 -1.17 -0.32 0.80
CA PHE A 39 -0.34 0.29 -0.23
C PHE A 39 -1.05 1.40 -0.99
N ILE A 40 -2.39 1.40 -1.03
CA ILE A 40 -3.20 2.43 -1.71
C ILE A 40 -3.59 3.54 -0.74
N PHE A 41 -3.92 3.20 0.51
CA PHE A 41 -4.22 4.14 1.60
C PHE A 41 -3.42 3.74 2.85
N PRO A 42 -2.09 3.97 2.86
CA PRO A 42 -1.24 3.63 3.99
C PRO A 42 -1.64 4.40 5.25
N GLN A 43 -1.52 3.73 6.41
CA GLN A 43 -1.75 4.34 7.72
C GLN A 43 -0.42 4.76 8.38
N LEU A 44 -0.49 5.58 9.42
CA LEU A 44 0.69 5.89 10.25
C LEU A 44 1.25 4.62 10.91
N ALA A 45 2.58 4.51 10.94
CA ALA A 45 3.26 3.41 11.61
C ALA A 45 2.84 3.33 13.09
N GLY A 46 2.67 2.10 13.60
CA GLY A 46 2.25 1.85 14.99
C GLY A 46 0.74 1.84 15.23
N LEU A 47 -0.09 2.23 14.25
CA LEU A 47 -1.55 2.07 14.34
C LEU A 47 -2.00 0.61 14.15
N GLY A 48 -1.24 -0.17 13.37
CA GLY A 48 -1.50 -1.60 13.18
C GLY A 48 -0.39 -2.47 13.76
N SER A 49 -0.76 -3.60 14.35
CA SER A 49 0.17 -4.55 14.97
C SER A 49 0.65 -5.66 14.02
N SER A 50 -0.01 -5.84 12.87
CA SER A 50 0.33 -6.89 11.89
C SER A 50 1.60 -6.57 11.13
N PRO A 51 2.34 -7.59 10.63
CA PRO A 51 3.55 -7.38 9.83
C PRO A 51 3.33 -6.50 8.60
N MET A 52 2.13 -6.55 7.98
CA MET A 52 1.79 -5.77 6.79
C MET A 52 1.41 -4.31 7.12
N ALA A 53 1.12 -4.01 8.38
CA ALA A 53 0.71 -2.70 8.85
C ALA A 53 1.83 -1.92 9.56
N ARG A 54 3.01 -2.53 9.72
CA ARG A 54 4.20 -1.95 10.34
C ARG A 54 5.08 -1.27 9.31
#